data_AF-A0A3A8T030-F1
#
_entry.id   AF-A0A3A8T030-F1
#
_cell.length_a   1.000
_cell.length_b   1.000
_cell.length_c   1.000
_cell.angle_alpha   90.00
_cell.angle_beta   90.00
_cell.angle_gamma   90.00
#
_symmetry.space_group_name_H-M   'P 1'
#
loop_
_entity.id
_entity.type
_entity.pdbx_description
1 polymer ?
#
loop_
_entity_poly.entity_id
_entity_poly.type
_entity_poly.pdbx_seq_one_letter_code
_entity_poly.pdbx_strand_id
1 'polypeptide(L)'
;MLRTVTTAAVGLALATGCAPDSEAPVKVSVLSRSSNGQYVPTQVELTTIEDVVGLKGTVGDLQGGARIVIDANDPALQNATADNVAEVLLKKSGHDVKASYISQKDEKTGDDVLWPADFHSWNMVTSYYNLERANEYFRTVANVKVVSFEPTPTLYYFPEFIQAQLSKEPARDNAIFYPVLQSFMVLPFDQIQRAPLPLNAAVMAHEYSHLVFNRLAYAGQSLPVALSNWSSGNPSQGANVLKSFDEGLADYHAYGATCRSVSGCDPRFMSTSFDGGPFAGVTDARDLSRGDRCMSALLYSRVQQQDVGTFSSDGAEYQVGTLLATALYQAGRSTGQEAQLQRDIVSAYYDTDPAKPGIYQYTQLVLGDQSQFSLAVPAAAIISHISDLDLRKAVCNEFMDHLQIPRELLIGANLCPASAAGGTTCPSIFQ
;
A
#
# COMPACT_ATOMS: atom_id res chain seq x y z
N MET A 1 57.66 -29.37 52.16
CA MET A 1 57.32 -28.00 51.72
C MET A 1 56.04 -28.07 50.91
N LEU A 2 54.90 -27.78 51.55
CA LEU A 2 53.62 -27.60 50.85
C LEU A 2 53.66 -26.28 50.08
N ARG A 3 53.39 -26.33 48.78
CA ARG A 3 53.08 -25.13 47.98
C ARG A 3 51.64 -25.23 47.51
N THR A 4 50.81 -24.46 48.19
CA THR A 4 49.47 -24.05 47.80
C THR A 4 49.56 -23.30 46.48
N VAL A 5 48.79 -23.72 45.47
CA VAL A 5 48.53 -22.91 44.28
C VAL A 5 47.03 -22.64 44.22
N THR A 6 46.73 -21.35 44.27
CA THR A 6 45.45 -20.69 44.33
C THR A 6 44.68 -20.87 43.03
N THR A 7 43.43 -21.34 43.14
CA THR A 7 42.42 -21.31 42.09
C THR A 7 42.04 -19.86 41.77
N ALA A 8 42.39 -19.39 40.57
CA ALA A 8 41.90 -18.11 40.05
C ALA A 8 40.46 -18.30 39.55
N ALA A 9 39.51 -17.68 40.24
CA ALA A 9 38.12 -17.57 39.80
C ALA A 9 38.07 -16.70 38.53
N VAL A 10 37.69 -17.30 37.41
CA VAL A 10 37.28 -16.58 36.20
C VAL A 10 35.93 -15.95 36.52
N GLY A 11 35.93 -14.63 36.77
CA GLY A 11 34.73 -13.84 36.86
C GLY A 11 34.06 -13.79 35.49
N LEU A 12 32.95 -14.51 35.33
CA LEU A 12 31.96 -14.21 34.30
C LEU A 12 31.40 -12.81 34.61
N ALA A 13 31.92 -11.80 33.91
CA ALA A 13 31.21 -10.55 33.74
C ALA A 13 29.97 -10.84 32.88
N LEU A 14 28.85 -11.12 33.55
CA LEU A 14 27.53 -11.03 32.96
C LEU A 14 27.34 -9.57 32.56
N ALA A 15 27.67 -9.25 31.30
CA ALA A 15 27.21 -8.03 30.67
C ALA A 15 25.69 -8.10 30.61
N THR A 16 25.03 -7.52 31.61
CA THR A 16 23.63 -7.14 31.54
C THR A 16 23.52 -6.14 30.39
N GLY A 17 23.22 -6.64 29.19
CA GLY A 17 22.98 -5.81 28.02
C GLY A 17 21.74 -4.96 28.26
N CYS A 18 21.96 -3.75 28.78
CA CYS A 18 20.97 -2.69 28.72
C CYS A 18 20.60 -2.51 27.25
N ALA A 19 19.30 -2.57 26.94
CA ALA A 19 18.82 -2.18 25.62
C ALA A 19 19.38 -0.77 25.29
N PRO A 20 19.80 -0.50 24.04
CA PRO A 20 20.26 0.82 23.66
C PRO A 20 19.17 1.86 24.00
N ASP A 21 19.58 3.05 24.48
CA ASP A 21 18.67 4.20 24.63
C ASP A 21 17.94 4.40 23.30
N SER A 22 16.61 4.40 23.33
CA SER A 22 15.78 3.92 22.20
C SER A 22 14.68 4.88 21.75
N GLU A 23 14.70 6.13 22.18
CA GLU A 23 13.75 7.16 21.71
C GLU A 23 14.28 7.89 20.46
N ALA A 24 13.39 8.21 19.52
CA ALA A 24 13.73 8.90 18.27
C ALA A 24 14.38 10.29 18.48
N PRO A 25 15.26 10.73 17.54
CA PRO A 25 15.69 10.01 16.35
C PRO A 25 16.74 8.94 16.66
N VAL A 26 16.60 7.75 16.08
CA VAL A 26 17.57 6.64 16.24
C VAL A 26 18.32 6.40 14.94
N LYS A 27 19.66 6.45 14.98
CA LYS A 27 20.52 6.13 13.84
C LYS A 27 20.63 4.62 13.66
N VAL A 28 20.19 4.13 12.51
CA VAL A 28 20.21 2.70 12.18
C VAL A 28 20.73 2.48 10.76
N SER A 29 21.22 1.27 10.48
CA SER A 29 21.52 0.83 9.11
C SER A 29 20.33 0.06 8.53
N VAL A 30 19.87 0.41 7.33
CA VAL A 30 18.80 -0.27 6.59
C VAL A 30 19.27 -0.72 5.22
N LEU A 31 18.57 -1.67 4.60
CA LEU A 31 18.81 -2.00 3.20
C LEU A 31 17.98 -1.06 2.32
N SER A 32 18.63 -0.14 1.62
CA SER A 32 17.95 0.75 0.67
C SER A 32 18.62 0.71 -0.69
N ARG A 33 17.87 1.08 -1.73
CA ARG A 33 18.42 1.16 -3.10
C ARG A 33 19.36 2.35 -3.18
N SER A 34 20.58 2.11 -3.63
CA SER A 34 21.51 3.19 -4.00
C SER A 34 21.16 3.79 -5.37
N SER A 35 21.89 4.82 -5.79
CA SER A 35 21.67 5.49 -7.08
C SER A 35 21.86 4.57 -8.30
N ASN A 36 22.59 3.45 -8.16
CA ASN A 36 22.72 2.45 -9.22
C ASN A 36 21.60 1.39 -9.21
N GLY A 37 20.62 1.52 -8.31
CA GLY A 37 19.48 0.62 -8.17
C GLY A 37 19.72 -0.65 -7.34
N GLN A 38 20.94 -0.90 -6.84
CA GLN A 38 21.26 -2.04 -5.97
C GLN A 38 20.95 -1.74 -4.51
N TYR A 39 20.53 -2.76 -3.75
CA TYR A 39 20.40 -2.66 -2.30
C TYR A 39 21.76 -2.66 -1.62
N VAL A 40 21.96 -1.67 -0.76
CA VAL A 40 23.16 -1.55 0.07
C VAL A 40 22.77 -1.15 1.49
N PRO A 41 23.55 -1.54 2.50
CA PRO A 41 23.46 -0.95 3.83
C PRO A 41 23.60 0.57 3.75
N THR A 42 22.60 1.28 4.26
CA THR A 42 22.55 2.73 4.27
C THR A 42 22.19 3.19 5.68
N GLN A 43 22.98 4.10 6.22
CA GLN A 43 22.72 4.71 7.52
C GLN A 43 21.61 5.76 7.36
N VAL A 44 20.60 5.67 8.23
CA VAL A 44 19.41 6.50 8.21
C VAL A 44 18.99 6.83 9.64
N GLU A 45 18.09 7.80 9.79
CA GLU A 45 17.44 8.10 11.06
C GLU A 45 15.99 7.61 11.02
N LEU A 46 15.62 6.82 12.03
CA LEU A 46 14.23 6.53 12.35
C LEU A 46 13.70 7.64 13.24
N THR A 47 12.70 8.36 12.75
CA THR A 47 12.20 9.60 13.37
C THR A 47 10.91 9.41 14.13
N THR A 48 10.24 8.28 13.94
CA THR A 48 8.94 7.99 14.56
C THR A 48 8.99 6.78 15.49
N ILE A 49 10.16 6.17 15.65
CA ILE A 49 10.39 5.00 16.51
C ILE A 49 10.38 5.39 17.99
N GLU A 50 9.71 4.59 18.80
CA GLU A 50 9.62 4.74 20.26
C GLU A 50 10.35 3.59 20.98
N ASP A 51 10.38 2.40 20.37
CA ASP A 51 11.17 1.26 20.82
C ASP A 51 11.86 0.62 19.60
N VAL A 52 13.16 0.88 19.43
CA VAL A 52 13.95 0.34 18.31
C VAL A 52 14.19 -1.18 18.42
N VAL A 53 14.12 -1.76 19.62
CA VAL A 53 14.33 -3.21 19.82
C VAL A 53 13.03 -3.97 19.53
N GLY A 54 11.90 -3.49 20.05
CA GLY A 54 10.57 -4.02 19.75
C GLY A 54 10.02 -3.60 18.38
N LEU A 55 10.67 -2.64 17.72
CA LEU A 55 10.24 -2.00 16.48
C LEU A 55 8.81 -1.45 16.55
N LYS A 56 8.60 -0.58 17.53
CA LYS A 56 7.32 0.10 17.77
C LYS A 56 7.47 1.60 17.67
N GLY A 57 6.47 2.25 17.11
CA GLY A 57 6.35 3.71 17.12
C GLY A 57 5.12 4.18 16.36
N THR A 58 5.08 5.44 15.97
CA THR A 58 3.82 6.05 15.47
C THR A 58 3.42 5.65 14.05
N VAL A 59 4.28 4.96 13.29
CA VAL A 59 3.94 4.46 11.93
C VAL A 59 3.69 2.96 11.86
N GLY A 60 4.00 2.22 12.94
CA GLY A 60 3.78 0.78 13.00
C GLY A 60 4.16 0.16 14.34
N ASP A 61 3.49 -0.93 14.68
CA ASP A 61 3.87 -1.85 15.77
C ASP A 61 4.16 -3.23 15.18
N LEU A 62 5.43 -3.67 15.20
CA LEU A 62 5.81 -4.95 14.61
C LEU A 62 5.51 -6.12 15.55
N GLN A 63 4.75 -7.08 15.02
CA GLN A 63 4.33 -8.28 15.73
C GLN A 63 4.72 -9.54 14.94
N GLY A 64 5.34 -10.51 15.61
CA GLY A 64 5.77 -11.77 15.00
C GLY A 64 4.86 -12.94 15.39
N GLY A 65 4.82 -13.97 14.54
CA GLY A 65 4.23 -15.27 14.88
C GLY A 65 2.71 -15.28 15.09
N ALA A 66 2.00 -14.32 14.48
CA ALA A 66 0.55 -14.28 14.42
C ALA A 66 -0.01 -15.34 13.46
N ARG A 67 -1.27 -15.73 13.69
CA ARG A 67 -2.01 -16.67 12.84
C ARG A 67 -3.39 -16.11 12.54
N ILE A 68 -3.65 -15.89 11.26
CA ILE A 68 -4.83 -15.24 10.74
C ILE A 68 -5.49 -16.19 9.74
N VAL A 69 -6.74 -16.57 9.99
CA VAL A 69 -7.44 -17.57 9.18
C VAL A 69 -8.80 -17.02 8.75
N ILE A 70 -8.96 -16.92 7.43
CA ILE A 70 -10.24 -16.66 6.79
C ILE A 70 -10.77 -18.01 6.32
N ASP A 71 -11.82 -18.49 6.99
CA ASP A 71 -12.51 -19.71 6.61
C ASP A 71 -14.03 -19.50 6.70
N ALA A 72 -14.69 -19.42 5.55
CA ALA A 72 -16.15 -19.29 5.46
C ALA A 72 -16.92 -20.44 6.13
N ASN A 73 -16.28 -21.58 6.42
CA ASN A 73 -16.88 -22.68 7.17
C ASN A 73 -16.69 -22.58 8.68
N ASP A 74 -15.94 -21.59 9.18
CA ASP A 74 -15.75 -21.36 10.61
C ASP A 74 -17.06 -20.80 11.22
N PRO A 75 -17.73 -21.54 12.12
CA PRO A 75 -18.96 -21.08 12.75
C PRO A 75 -18.77 -19.77 13.53
N ALA A 76 -17.58 -19.50 14.06
CA ALA A 76 -17.30 -18.24 14.73
C ALA A 76 -17.29 -17.07 13.74
N LEU A 77 -16.75 -17.27 12.54
CA LEU A 77 -16.73 -16.25 11.48
C LEU A 77 -18.12 -15.99 10.92
N GLN A 78 -18.93 -17.03 10.75
CA GLN A 78 -20.32 -16.91 10.29
C GLN A 78 -21.21 -16.10 11.24
N ASN A 79 -20.88 -16.10 12.53
CA ASN A 79 -21.61 -15.36 13.57
C ASN A 79 -20.89 -14.06 13.98
N ALA A 80 -19.78 -13.71 13.33
CA ALA A 80 -19.03 -12.52 13.66
C ALA A 80 -19.80 -11.26 13.26
N THR A 81 -19.67 -10.21 14.08
CA THR A 81 -20.13 -8.86 13.80
C THR A 81 -18.96 -8.00 13.35
N ALA A 82 -19.23 -6.79 12.86
CA ALA A 82 -18.19 -5.83 12.53
C ALA A 82 -17.23 -5.53 13.71
N ASP A 83 -17.72 -5.65 14.95
CA ASP A 83 -16.94 -5.32 16.15
C ASP A 83 -15.99 -6.46 16.58
N ASN A 84 -16.30 -7.72 16.26
CA ASN A 84 -15.53 -8.87 16.74
C ASN A 84 -14.88 -9.71 15.62
N VAL A 85 -15.16 -9.39 14.34
CA VAL A 85 -14.61 -10.13 13.19
C VAL A 85 -13.09 -10.18 13.21
N ALA A 86 -12.42 -9.10 13.64
CA ALA A 86 -10.98 -9.05 13.73
C ALA A 86 -10.43 -10.10 14.72
N GLU A 87 -11.02 -10.18 15.91
CA GLU A 87 -10.66 -11.16 16.94
C GLU A 87 -10.94 -12.59 16.47
N VAL A 88 -12.04 -12.79 15.75
CA VAL A 88 -12.40 -14.11 15.21
C VAL A 88 -11.40 -14.56 14.15
N LEU A 89 -10.94 -13.68 13.26
CA LEU A 89 -9.96 -14.02 12.24
C LEU A 89 -8.56 -14.26 12.84
N LEU A 90 -8.22 -13.54 13.91
CA LEU A 90 -6.93 -13.62 14.58
C LEU A 90 -6.87 -14.81 15.56
N LYS A 91 -6.60 -16.00 15.02
CA LYS A 91 -6.48 -17.26 15.79
C LYS A 91 -5.31 -17.26 16.77
N LYS A 92 -4.28 -16.45 16.50
CA LYS A 92 -3.17 -16.16 17.41
C LYS A 92 -2.71 -14.73 17.16
N SER A 93 -2.71 -13.91 18.20
CA SER A 93 -2.38 -12.48 18.12
C SER A 93 -0.95 -12.18 17.69
N GLY A 94 -0.04 -13.14 17.86
CA GLY A 94 1.40 -12.90 17.74
C GLY A 94 2.00 -12.40 19.06
N HIS A 95 3.24 -11.95 18.98
CA HIS A 95 4.00 -11.37 20.10
C HIS A 95 4.96 -10.31 19.58
N ASP A 96 5.40 -9.44 20.48
CA ASP A 96 6.44 -8.44 20.19
C ASP A 96 7.65 -9.09 19.50
N VAL A 97 8.13 -8.45 18.44
CA VAL A 97 9.39 -8.85 17.82
C VAL A 97 10.57 -8.38 18.68
N LYS A 98 11.75 -8.92 18.40
CA LYS A 98 12.99 -8.44 19.01
C LYS A 98 14.08 -8.36 17.96
N ALA A 99 14.35 -7.14 17.49
CA ALA A 99 15.47 -6.87 16.62
C ALA A 99 16.79 -6.95 17.40
N SER A 100 17.79 -7.56 16.79
CA SER A 100 19.15 -7.66 17.32
C SER A 100 20.06 -6.69 16.57
N TYR A 101 20.91 -5.97 17.30
CA TYR A 101 21.80 -4.96 16.74
C TYR A 101 23.24 -5.14 17.20
N ILE A 102 24.16 -4.66 16.37
CA ILE A 102 25.56 -4.42 16.67
C ILE A 102 25.77 -2.90 16.57
N SER A 103 26.25 -2.27 17.64
CA SER A 103 26.63 -0.85 17.56
C SER A 103 27.93 -0.70 16.78
N GLN A 104 27.95 0.22 15.82
CA GLN A 104 29.16 0.61 15.09
C GLN A 104 29.29 2.13 15.09
N LYS A 105 30.52 2.63 15.03
CA LYS A 105 30.78 4.06 14.92
C LYS A 105 30.62 4.53 13.48
N ASP A 106 29.86 5.59 13.26
CA ASP A 106 29.86 6.34 12.00
C ASP A 106 31.28 6.89 11.76
N GLU A 107 31.88 6.56 10.61
CA GLU A 107 33.27 6.94 10.30
C GLU A 107 33.45 8.46 10.15
N LYS A 108 32.39 9.20 9.83
CA LYS A 108 32.40 10.64 9.60
C LYS A 108 32.06 11.43 10.84
N THR A 109 31.08 10.98 11.62
CA THR A 109 30.59 11.73 12.80
C THR A 109 31.10 11.17 14.12
N GLY A 110 31.48 9.89 14.18
CA GLY A 110 31.84 9.20 15.42
C GLY A 110 30.65 8.81 16.29
N ASP A 111 29.41 9.00 15.83
CA ASP A 111 28.21 8.60 16.56
C ASP A 111 27.99 7.09 16.48
N ASP A 112 27.26 6.54 17.46
CA ASP A 112 26.82 5.15 17.39
C ASP A 112 25.67 4.99 16.39
N VAL A 113 25.78 3.97 15.54
CA VAL A 113 24.76 3.54 14.59
C VAL A 113 24.43 2.09 14.87
N LEU A 114 23.15 1.77 14.97
CA LEU A 114 22.70 0.40 15.19
C LEU A 114 22.63 -0.35 13.85
N TRP A 115 23.46 -1.38 13.71
CA TRP A 115 23.46 -2.27 12.56
C TRP A 115 22.69 -3.55 12.88
N PRO A 116 21.63 -3.90 12.12
CA PRO A 116 20.92 -5.15 12.34
C PRO A 116 21.87 -6.36 12.25
N ALA A 117 21.79 -7.25 13.24
CA ALA A 117 22.77 -8.32 13.45
C ALA A 117 22.46 -9.59 12.65
N ASP A 118 21.24 -9.73 12.14
CA ASP A 118 20.77 -10.90 11.43
C ASP A 118 19.77 -10.53 10.32
N PHE A 119 19.49 -11.48 9.45
CA PHE A 119 18.61 -11.28 8.29
C PHE A 119 17.19 -10.82 8.68
N HIS A 120 16.59 -11.36 9.75
CA HIS A 120 15.24 -10.94 10.14
C HIS A 120 15.26 -9.52 10.69
N SER A 121 16.25 -9.18 11.50
CA SER A 121 16.45 -7.81 12.00
C SER A 121 16.62 -6.83 10.82
N TRP A 122 17.39 -7.17 9.78
CA TRP A 122 17.48 -6.35 8.57
C TRP A 122 16.12 -6.11 7.89
N ASN A 123 15.32 -7.18 7.72
CA ASN A 123 14.01 -7.06 7.10
C ASN A 123 13.04 -6.22 7.96
N MET A 124 12.96 -6.49 9.25
CA MET A 124 12.03 -5.80 10.14
C MET A 124 12.35 -4.30 10.25
N VAL A 125 13.62 -3.95 10.46
CA VAL A 125 14.06 -2.54 10.56
C VAL A 125 13.85 -1.82 9.23
N THR A 126 14.18 -2.46 8.11
CA THR A 126 13.95 -1.87 6.78
C THR A 126 12.46 -1.72 6.47
N SER A 127 11.61 -2.66 6.91
CA SER A 127 10.15 -2.55 6.76
C SER A 127 9.61 -1.35 7.52
N TYR A 128 10.03 -1.17 8.77
CA TYR A 128 9.64 -0.02 9.59
C TYR A 128 10.10 1.30 8.96
N TYR A 129 11.36 1.36 8.51
CA TYR A 129 11.87 2.50 7.76
C TYR A 129 11.05 2.81 6.50
N ASN A 130 10.64 1.79 5.74
CA ASN A 130 9.81 1.96 4.56
C ASN A 130 8.40 2.47 4.91
N LEU A 131 7.83 2.06 6.05
CA LEU A 131 6.59 2.66 6.57
C LEU A 131 6.79 4.13 6.97
N GLU A 132 7.91 4.50 7.59
CA GLU A 132 8.25 5.91 7.86
C GLU A 132 8.31 6.73 6.58
N ARG A 133 8.97 6.22 5.53
CA ARG A 133 9.09 6.91 4.24
C ARG A 133 7.73 7.03 3.53
N ALA A 134 6.89 6.00 3.61
CA ALA A 134 5.51 6.07 3.09
C ALA A 134 4.67 7.10 3.86
N ASN A 135 4.73 7.10 5.20
CA ASN A 135 4.07 8.11 6.03
C ASN A 135 4.53 9.53 5.68
N GLU A 136 5.84 9.74 5.55
CA GLU A 136 6.43 11.02 5.16
C GLU A 136 5.94 11.47 3.78
N TYR A 137 5.89 10.57 2.80
CA TYR A 137 5.33 10.85 1.47
C TYR A 137 3.89 11.35 1.56
N PHE A 138 3.02 10.63 2.27
CA PHE A 138 1.60 11.02 2.39
C PHE A 138 1.42 12.32 3.17
N ARG A 139 2.25 12.59 4.19
CA ARG A 139 2.20 13.85 4.95
C ARG A 139 2.68 15.05 4.14
N THR A 140 3.80 14.90 3.42
CA THR A 140 4.50 16.04 2.82
C THR A 140 4.09 16.29 1.37
N VAL A 141 3.90 15.23 0.59
CA VAL A 141 3.52 15.33 -0.81
C VAL A 141 2.01 15.35 -0.92
N ALA A 142 1.33 14.32 -0.41
CA ALA A 142 -0.13 14.18 -0.52
C ALA A 142 -0.92 15.02 0.51
N ASN A 143 -0.23 15.69 1.44
CA ASN A 143 -0.81 16.61 2.42
C ASN A 143 -1.89 15.98 3.33
N VAL A 144 -1.72 14.69 3.67
CA VAL A 144 -2.60 13.99 4.62
C VAL A 144 -2.33 14.46 6.04
N LYS A 145 -3.40 14.73 6.79
CA LYS A 145 -3.32 15.16 8.19
C LYS A 145 -2.85 14.00 9.08
N VAL A 146 -2.05 14.32 10.10
CA VAL A 146 -1.48 13.30 11.02
C VAL A 146 -2.56 12.44 11.67
N VAL A 147 -3.68 13.04 12.11
CA VAL A 147 -4.81 12.32 12.72
C VAL A 147 -5.40 11.23 11.82
N SER A 148 -5.22 11.33 10.50
CA SER A 148 -5.70 10.32 9.55
C SER A 148 -4.86 9.04 9.55
N PHE A 149 -3.74 9.00 10.27
CA PHE A 149 -2.90 7.81 10.44
C PHE A 149 -3.15 7.07 11.77
N GLU A 150 -3.98 7.62 12.66
CA GLU A 150 -4.32 6.99 13.93
C GLU A 150 -5.52 6.02 13.80
N PRO A 151 -5.58 4.95 14.61
CA PRO A 151 -4.50 4.43 15.44
C PRO A 151 -3.35 3.85 14.60
N THR A 152 -2.16 3.79 15.22
CA THR A 152 -0.98 3.13 14.67
C THR A 152 -1.33 1.69 14.24
N PRO A 153 -1.06 1.31 12.98
CA PRO A 153 -1.34 -0.04 12.49
C PRO A 153 -0.32 -1.06 13.01
N THR A 154 -0.75 -2.29 13.25
CA THR A 154 0.17 -3.40 13.46
C THR A 154 0.81 -3.80 12.12
N LEU A 155 2.10 -4.10 12.11
CA LEU A 155 2.78 -4.81 11.03
C LEU A 155 3.09 -6.24 11.47
N TYR A 156 2.30 -7.19 10.99
CA TYR A 156 2.57 -8.61 11.20
C TYR A 156 3.73 -9.05 10.31
N TYR A 157 4.85 -9.39 10.95
CA TYR A 157 6.03 -9.94 10.29
C TYR A 157 5.94 -11.46 10.24
N PHE A 158 5.84 -11.99 9.02
CA PHE A 158 5.73 -13.43 8.73
C PHE A 158 4.61 -14.14 9.51
N PRO A 159 3.35 -13.65 9.42
CA PRO A 159 2.22 -14.35 9.99
C PRO A 159 1.89 -15.61 9.18
N GLU A 160 1.21 -16.57 9.81
CA GLU A 160 0.45 -17.58 9.08
C GLU A 160 -0.86 -16.95 8.59
N PHE A 161 -0.90 -16.48 7.35
CA PHE A 161 -2.12 -15.95 6.73
C PHE A 161 -2.76 -17.00 5.81
N ILE A 162 -3.95 -17.51 6.18
CA ILE A 162 -4.60 -18.62 5.49
C ILE A 162 -5.98 -18.17 5.00
N GLN A 163 -6.23 -18.34 3.69
CA GLN A 163 -7.54 -18.19 3.08
C GLN A 163 -8.04 -19.60 2.69
N ALA A 164 -8.77 -20.25 3.59
CA ALA A 164 -9.05 -21.68 3.54
C ALA A 164 -9.82 -22.13 2.29
N GLN A 165 -10.56 -21.21 1.66
CA GLN A 165 -11.28 -21.42 0.40
C GLN A 165 -10.34 -21.50 -0.81
N LEU A 166 -9.17 -20.86 -0.75
CA LEU A 166 -8.16 -20.86 -1.80
C LEU A 166 -7.09 -21.93 -1.53
N SER A 167 -6.57 -21.97 -0.31
CA SER A 167 -5.53 -22.91 0.12
C SER A 167 -5.58 -23.12 1.62
N LYS A 168 -5.25 -24.33 2.06
CA LYS A 168 -5.06 -24.62 3.50
C LYS A 168 -3.66 -24.27 4.00
N GLU A 169 -2.73 -24.02 3.08
CA GLU A 169 -1.37 -23.60 3.41
C GLU A 169 -1.29 -22.08 3.59
N PRO A 170 -0.41 -21.58 4.47
CA PRO A 170 -0.16 -20.14 4.60
C PRO A 170 0.28 -19.53 3.27
N ALA A 171 -0.30 -18.37 2.95
CA ALA A 171 0.11 -17.56 1.82
C ALA A 171 1.55 -17.06 1.98
N ARG A 172 2.23 -16.86 0.85
CA ARG A 172 3.65 -16.49 0.76
C ARG A 172 3.85 -15.47 -0.35
N ASP A 173 5.04 -14.88 -0.40
CA ASP A 173 5.49 -13.98 -1.48
C ASP A 173 4.55 -12.78 -1.69
N ASN A 174 3.97 -12.24 -0.61
CA ASN A 174 3.05 -11.12 -0.69
C ASN A 174 3.24 -10.10 0.46
N ALA A 175 2.81 -8.87 0.22
CA ALA A 175 2.60 -7.84 1.23
C ALA A 175 1.13 -7.40 1.12
N ILE A 176 0.50 -7.10 2.25
CA ILE A 176 -0.95 -6.86 2.30
C ILE A 176 -1.24 -5.85 3.41
N PHE A 177 -1.92 -4.75 3.11
CA PHE A 177 -2.77 -4.08 4.10
C PHE A 177 -4.13 -4.78 4.15
N TYR A 178 -4.53 -5.27 5.31
CA TYR A 178 -5.79 -5.97 5.48
C TYR A 178 -6.76 -5.11 6.30
N PRO A 179 -7.76 -4.47 5.66
CA PRO A 179 -8.68 -3.53 6.30
C PRO A 179 -9.39 -4.10 7.52
N VAL A 180 -9.76 -5.39 7.50
CA VAL A 180 -10.51 -6.01 8.60
C VAL A 180 -9.75 -5.98 9.91
N LEU A 181 -8.43 -6.15 9.85
CA LEU A 181 -7.53 -6.07 11.00
C LEU A 181 -6.87 -4.69 11.16
N GLN A 182 -7.10 -3.77 10.22
CA GLN A 182 -6.41 -2.46 10.16
C GLN A 182 -4.88 -2.60 10.29
N SER A 183 -4.32 -3.63 9.66
CA SER A 183 -2.92 -4.04 9.85
C SER A 183 -2.24 -4.35 8.52
N PHE A 184 -0.93 -4.18 8.52
CA PHE A 184 -0.06 -4.66 7.46
C PHE A 184 0.38 -6.08 7.76
N MET A 185 0.60 -6.86 6.70
CA MET A 185 1.18 -8.18 6.76
C MET A 185 2.27 -8.24 5.70
N VAL A 186 3.45 -8.66 6.13
CA VAL A 186 4.50 -9.07 5.21
C VAL A 186 4.61 -10.57 5.33
N LEU A 187 4.28 -11.28 4.26
CA LEU A 187 4.23 -12.75 4.28
C LEU A 187 5.64 -13.34 4.10
N PRO A 188 5.88 -14.58 4.56
CA PRO A 188 7.11 -15.29 4.28
C PRO A 188 7.39 -15.35 2.78
N PHE A 189 8.63 -15.14 2.36
CA PHE A 189 9.05 -15.32 0.98
C PHE A 189 9.42 -16.78 0.70
N ASP A 190 9.22 -17.22 -0.53
CA ASP A 190 9.52 -18.58 -1.01
C ASP A 190 10.07 -18.55 -2.43
N GLN A 191 9.30 -18.02 -3.37
CA GLN A 191 9.64 -17.99 -4.80
C GLN A 191 10.20 -16.64 -5.27
N ILE A 192 10.09 -15.57 -4.48
CA ILE A 192 10.73 -14.29 -4.80
C ILE A 192 12.25 -14.44 -4.74
N GLN A 193 12.92 -14.26 -5.88
CA GLN A 193 14.35 -14.51 -6.04
C GLN A 193 15.24 -13.26 -5.93
N ARG A 194 14.64 -12.06 -5.82
CA ARG A 194 15.36 -10.78 -5.69
C ARG A 194 15.18 -10.20 -4.29
N ALA A 195 14.85 -8.92 -4.18
CA ALA A 195 14.60 -8.29 -2.89
C ALA A 195 13.24 -8.74 -2.34
N PRO A 196 13.18 -9.24 -1.10
CA PRO A 196 11.91 -9.45 -0.40
C PRO A 196 11.05 -8.19 -0.46
N LEU A 197 9.73 -8.37 -0.60
CA LEU A 197 8.76 -7.28 -0.61
C LEU A 197 8.90 -6.25 0.54
N PRO A 198 9.21 -6.63 1.80
CA PRO A 198 9.43 -5.65 2.86
C PRO A 198 10.58 -4.66 2.58
N LEU A 199 11.57 -5.06 1.77
CA LEU A 199 12.67 -4.18 1.37
C LEU A 199 12.28 -3.27 0.20
N ASN A 200 11.24 -3.61 -0.55
CA ASN A 200 10.75 -2.79 -1.65
C ASN A 200 9.90 -1.63 -1.10
N ALA A 201 10.54 -0.48 -0.92
CA ALA A 201 9.90 0.73 -0.38
C ALA A 201 8.63 1.14 -1.13
N ALA A 202 8.57 0.89 -2.44
CA ALA A 202 7.40 1.21 -3.25
C ALA A 202 6.23 0.25 -2.99
N VAL A 203 6.50 -1.05 -2.79
CA VAL A 203 5.48 -2.01 -2.36
C VAL A 203 4.95 -1.63 -0.98
N MET A 204 5.83 -1.25 -0.04
CA MET A 204 5.36 -0.77 1.26
C MET A 204 4.53 0.52 1.16
N ALA A 205 4.86 1.42 0.23
CA ALA A 205 4.06 2.62 -0.06
C ALA A 205 2.72 2.29 -0.73
N HIS A 206 2.67 1.26 -1.58
CA HIS A 206 1.42 0.70 -2.14
C HIS A 206 0.51 0.23 -1.00
N GLU A 207 1.00 -0.65 -0.12
CA GLU A 207 0.21 -1.11 1.03
C GLU A 207 -0.22 0.04 1.94
N TYR A 208 0.68 1.00 2.20
CA TYR A 208 0.36 2.18 3.00
C TYR A 208 -0.72 3.05 2.35
N SER A 209 -0.79 3.08 1.01
CA SER A 209 -1.86 3.76 0.30
C SER A 209 -3.22 3.13 0.59
N HIS A 210 -3.31 1.81 0.73
CA HIS A 210 -4.56 1.17 1.15
C HIS A 210 -4.98 1.55 2.56
N LEU A 211 -4.03 1.76 3.48
CA LEU A 211 -4.35 2.35 4.80
C LEU A 211 -4.96 3.75 4.65
N VAL A 212 -4.34 4.61 3.85
CA VAL A 212 -4.83 5.99 3.63
C VAL A 212 -6.20 5.97 2.93
N PHE A 213 -6.37 5.12 1.93
CA PHE A 213 -7.65 4.92 1.24
C PHE A 213 -8.71 4.40 2.22
N ASN A 214 -8.39 3.43 3.06
CA ASN A 214 -9.30 2.94 4.08
C ASN A 214 -9.72 4.05 5.06
N ARG A 215 -8.77 4.80 5.60
CA ARG A 215 -9.04 5.88 6.56
C ARG A 215 -9.92 6.99 5.98
N LEU A 216 -9.77 7.30 4.69
CA LEU A 216 -10.45 8.42 4.05
C LEU A 216 -11.65 7.96 3.19
N ALA A 217 -11.42 7.14 2.18
CA ALA A 217 -12.45 6.69 1.23
C ALA A 217 -13.37 5.60 1.80
N TYR A 218 -12.95 4.85 2.84
CA TYR A 218 -13.81 3.95 3.61
C TYR A 218 -14.12 4.46 5.02
N ALA A 219 -13.75 5.70 5.35
CA ALA A 219 -13.94 6.31 6.67
C ALA A 219 -13.42 5.45 7.85
N GLY A 220 -12.33 4.72 7.64
CA GLY A 220 -11.66 3.89 8.65
C GLY A 220 -12.40 2.61 9.02
N GLN A 221 -13.40 2.20 8.24
CA GLN A 221 -14.18 1.00 8.52
C GLN A 221 -13.38 -0.28 8.23
N SER A 222 -13.34 -1.20 9.19
CA SER A 222 -12.74 -2.53 9.00
C SER A 222 -13.45 -3.36 7.94
N LEU A 223 -14.77 -3.19 7.84
CA LEU A 223 -15.62 -3.75 6.80
C LEU A 223 -16.37 -2.60 6.13
N PRO A 224 -15.83 -2.01 5.03
CA PRO A 224 -16.48 -0.91 4.35
C PRO A 224 -17.92 -1.28 3.97
N VAL A 225 -18.90 -0.50 4.45
CA VAL A 225 -20.33 -0.82 4.29
C VAL A 225 -20.71 -0.94 2.81
N ALA A 226 -20.13 -0.11 1.94
CA ALA A 226 -20.34 -0.19 0.49
C ALA A 226 -19.92 -1.55 -0.07
N LEU A 227 -18.70 -2.02 0.24
CA LEU A 227 -18.22 -3.32 -0.23
C LEU A 227 -19.01 -4.48 0.38
N SER A 228 -19.34 -4.39 1.68
CA SER A 228 -20.17 -5.40 2.36
C SER A 228 -21.55 -5.53 1.72
N ASN A 229 -22.21 -4.42 1.42
CA ASN A 229 -23.54 -4.43 0.79
C ASN A 229 -23.46 -4.87 -0.67
N TRP A 230 -22.53 -4.31 -1.44
CA TRP A 230 -22.46 -4.50 -2.89
C TRP A 230 -21.92 -5.87 -3.30
N SER A 231 -21.08 -6.49 -2.47
CA SER A 231 -20.55 -7.86 -2.69
C SER A 231 -21.64 -8.94 -2.70
N SER A 232 -22.81 -8.67 -2.10
CA SER A 232 -23.95 -9.58 -2.14
C SER A 232 -24.76 -9.51 -3.45
N GLY A 233 -24.57 -8.46 -4.24
CA GLY A 233 -25.25 -8.27 -5.53
C GLY A 233 -24.53 -8.99 -6.68
N ASN A 234 -25.29 -9.46 -7.67
CA ASN A 234 -24.76 -9.99 -8.92
C ASN A 234 -25.51 -9.34 -10.10
N PRO A 235 -24.86 -8.47 -10.90
CA PRO A 235 -23.43 -8.11 -10.85
C PRO A 235 -23.05 -7.21 -9.67
N SER A 236 -21.74 -7.12 -9.38
CA SER A 236 -21.19 -6.27 -8.30
C SER A 236 -20.45 -5.02 -8.82
N GLN A 237 -20.99 -4.31 -9.81
CA GLN A 237 -20.29 -3.21 -10.49
C GLN A 237 -19.66 -2.19 -9.53
N GLY A 238 -20.41 -1.70 -8.54
CA GLY A 238 -19.90 -0.68 -7.62
C GLY A 238 -18.71 -1.19 -6.80
N ALA A 239 -18.75 -2.45 -6.37
CA ALA A 239 -17.64 -3.08 -5.66
C ALA A 239 -16.42 -3.27 -6.57
N ASN A 240 -16.62 -3.73 -7.81
CA ASN A 240 -15.56 -3.94 -8.79
C ASN A 240 -14.83 -2.62 -9.11
N VAL A 241 -15.59 -1.54 -9.34
CA VAL A 241 -15.04 -0.20 -9.57
C VAL A 241 -14.27 0.30 -8.34
N LEU A 242 -14.86 0.22 -7.15
CA LEU A 242 -14.25 0.73 -5.93
C LEU A 242 -12.93 0.02 -5.59
N LYS A 243 -12.90 -1.32 -5.70
CA LYS A 243 -11.66 -2.11 -5.54
C LYS A 243 -10.60 -1.77 -6.59
N SER A 244 -11.01 -1.59 -7.85
CA SER A 244 -10.08 -1.22 -8.92
C SER A 244 -9.43 0.15 -8.69
N PHE A 245 -10.21 1.11 -8.17
CA PHE A 245 -9.68 2.42 -7.81
C PHE A 245 -8.73 2.34 -6.61
N ASP A 246 -9.06 1.59 -5.57
CA ASP A 246 -8.18 1.35 -4.42
C ASP A 246 -6.79 0.85 -4.88
N GLU A 247 -6.76 -0.20 -5.72
CA GLU A 247 -5.54 -0.78 -6.30
C GLU A 247 -4.76 0.18 -7.21
N GLY A 248 -5.45 0.86 -8.12
CA GLY A 248 -4.81 1.77 -9.07
C GLY A 248 -4.23 3.01 -8.42
N LEU A 249 -4.93 3.54 -7.42
CA LEU A 249 -4.45 4.69 -6.67
C LEU A 249 -3.27 4.30 -5.76
N ALA A 250 -3.28 3.08 -5.21
CA ALA A 250 -2.13 2.54 -4.49
C ALA A 250 -0.89 2.42 -5.38
N ASP A 251 -1.03 1.96 -6.63
CA ASP A 251 0.08 1.95 -7.60
C ASP A 251 0.59 3.35 -7.95
N TYR A 252 -0.33 4.30 -8.18
CA TYR A 252 0.05 5.66 -8.52
C TYR A 252 0.82 6.35 -7.37
N HIS A 253 0.40 6.12 -6.12
CA HIS A 253 1.10 6.62 -4.94
C HIS A 253 2.42 5.89 -4.66
N ALA A 254 2.49 4.58 -4.92
CA ALA A 254 3.75 3.83 -4.85
C ALA A 254 4.81 4.41 -5.81
N TYR A 255 4.40 4.69 -7.05
CA TYR A 255 5.23 5.43 -8.00
C TYR A 255 5.63 6.81 -7.45
N GLY A 256 4.67 7.59 -6.92
CA GLY A 256 4.96 8.90 -6.33
C GLY A 256 5.99 8.85 -5.20
N ALA A 257 5.92 7.82 -4.35
CA ALA A 257 6.88 7.60 -3.27
C ALA A 257 8.28 7.30 -3.80
N THR A 258 8.40 6.57 -4.92
CA THR A 258 9.72 6.28 -5.52
C THR A 258 10.47 7.53 -5.95
N CYS A 259 9.77 8.60 -6.36
CA CYS A 259 10.38 9.87 -6.73
C CYS A 259 11.17 10.55 -5.60
N ARG A 260 10.95 10.13 -4.35
CA ARG A 260 11.69 10.61 -3.16
C ARG A 260 12.95 9.79 -2.89
N SER A 261 13.15 8.69 -3.60
CA SER A 261 14.34 7.84 -3.46
C SER A 261 15.55 8.46 -4.15
N VAL A 262 16.75 8.08 -3.71
CA VAL A 262 18.01 8.50 -4.36
C VAL A 262 18.18 7.95 -5.78
N SER A 263 17.42 6.91 -6.14
CA SER A 263 17.36 6.37 -7.51
C SER A 263 16.38 7.11 -8.42
N GLY A 264 15.60 8.06 -7.89
CA GLY A 264 14.57 8.78 -8.63
C GLY A 264 13.27 7.99 -8.84
N CYS A 265 12.38 8.56 -9.64
CA CYS A 265 11.07 7.97 -9.94
C CYS A 265 11.20 6.66 -10.73
N ASP A 266 10.44 5.64 -10.32
CA ASP A 266 10.47 4.30 -10.91
C ASP A 266 9.03 3.85 -11.26
N PRO A 267 8.59 3.99 -12.53
CA PRO A 267 7.27 3.50 -12.97
C PRO A 267 7.20 1.96 -13.03
N ARG A 268 8.34 1.27 -12.90
CA ARG A 268 8.48 -0.19 -12.86
C ARG A 268 8.86 -0.65 -11.45
N PHE A 269 8.35 0.00 -10.41
CA PHE A 269 8.79 -0.20 -9.02
C PHE A 269 8.69 -1.66 -8.52
N MET A 270 7.82 -2.47 -9.12
CA MET A 270 7.68 -3.91 -8.88
C MET A 270 8.91 -4.74 -9.33
N SER A 271 9.69 -4.25 -10.29
CA SER A 271 10.86 -4.93 -10.89
C SER A 271 11.93 -5.33 -9.86
N THR A 272 12.00 -4.56 -8.78
CA THR A 272 12.95 -4.76 -7.69
C THR A 272 12.75 -6.09 -6.98
N SER A 273 11.51 -6.58 -6.91
CA SER A 273 11.15 -7.84 -6.27
C SER A 273 10.85 -8.96 -7.26
N PHE A 274 10.17 -8.67 -8.37
CA PHE A 274 9.58 -9.71 -9.21
C PHE A 274 10.36 -10.07 -10.49
N ASP A 275 11.29 -9.24 -10.95
CA ASP A 275 12.05 -9.54 -12.17
C ASP A 275 12.90 -10.81 -12.05
N GLY A 276 13.09 -11.51 -13.18
CA GLY A 276 13.94 -12.70 -13.25
C GLY A 276 13.40 -13.94 -12.53
N GLY A 277 12.26 -13.83 -11.83
CA GLY A 277 11.59 -14.94 -11.15
C GLY A 277 10.30 -15.39 -11.84
N PRO A 278 9.54 -16.32 -11.22
CA PRO A 278 8.28 -16.83 -11.77
C PRO A 278 7.18 -15.75 -11.89
N PHE A 279 7.34 -14.63 -11.20
CA PHE A 279 6.41 -13.50 -11.21
C PHE A 279 6.84 -12.34 -12.10
N ALA A 280 7.86 -12.51 -12.96
CA ALA A 280 8.37 -11.41 -13.80
C ALA A 280 7.30 -10.75 -14.70
N GLY A 281 6.26 -11.51 -15.09
CA GLY A 281 5.12 -10.97 -15.84
C GLY A 281 4.34 -9.89 -15.08
N VAL A 282 4.38 -9.88 -13.74
CA VAL A 282 3.72 -8.85 -12.91
C VAL A 282 4.36 -7.49 -13.12
N THR A 283 5.70 -7.41 -13.22
CA THR A 283 6.40 -6.15 -13.48
C THR A 283 5.90 -5.51 -14.77
N ASP A 284 5.93 -6.25 -15.87
CA ASP A 284 5.53 -5.73 -17.18
C ASP A 284 4.02 -5.55 -17.30
N ALA A 285 3.21 -6.22 -16.47
CA ALA A 285 1.78 -6.00 -16.39
C ALA A 285 1.40 -4.74 -15.61
N ARG A 286 2.24 -4.28 -14.67
CA ARG A 286 2.01 -3.10 -13.82
C ARG A 286 2.91 -1.89 -14.09
N ASP A 287 3.80 -1.95 -15.08
CA ASP A 287 4.63 -0.82 -15.52
C ASP A 287 3.79 0.41 -15.92
N LEU A 288 3.83 1.50 -15.16
CA LEU A 288 2.99 2.69 -15.38
C LEU A 288 3.42 3.53 -16.60
N SER A 289 4.62 3.30 -17.12
CA SER A 289 5.13 4.04 -18.29
C SER A 289 4.52 3.56 -19.61
N ARG A 290 3.81 2.42 -19.58
CA ARG A 290 3.12 1.82 -20.74
C ARG A 290 1.85 2.58 -21.10
N GLY A 291 2.02 3.73 -21.75
CA GLY A 291 0.93 4.55 -22.29
C GLY A 291 0.14 3.91 -23.43
N ASP A 292 0.42 2.67 -23.81
CA ASP A 292 -0.31 1.90 -24.82
C ASP A 292 -1.34 0.92 -24.20
N ARG A 293 -1.52 0.94 -22.88
CA ARG A 293 -2.47 0.05 -22.21
C ARG A 293 -3.89 0.57 -22.27
N CYS A 294 -4.78 -0.24 -22.79
CA CYS A 294 -6.16 0.17 -23.03
C CYS A 294 -7.15 -0.76 -22.34
N MET A 295 -8.23 -0.18 -21.82
CA MET A 295 -9.41 -0.94 -21.41
C MET A 295 -9.90 -1.75 -22.61
N SER A 296 -10.00 -3.07 -22.44
CA SER A 296 -10.59 -3.95 -23.45
C SER A 296 -12.10 -4.07 -23.22
N ALA A 297 -12.85 -4.42 -24.27
CA ALA A 297 -14.28 -4.69 -24.15
C ALA A 297 -14.59 -5.80 -23.14
N LEU A 298 -13.73 -6.84 -23.06
CA LEU A 298 -13.86 -7.91 -22.08
C LEU A 298 -13.67 -7.38 -20.65
N LEU A 299 -12.60 -6.62 -20.40
CA LEU A 299 -12.32 -6.08 -19.06
C LEU A 299 -13.42 -5.10 -18.62
N TYR A 300 -13.88 -4.25 -19.52
CA TYR A 300 -15.01 -3.35 -19.28
C TYR A 300 -16.30 -4.12 -18.93
N SER A 301 -16.60 -5.18 -19.70
CA SER A 301 -17.73 -6.07 -19.41
C SER A 301 -17.60 -6.76 -18.06
N ARG A 302 -16.38 -7.18 -17.66
CA ARG A 302 -16.12 -7.78 -16.34
C ARG A 302 -16.42 -6.82 -15.21
N VAL A 303 -15.97 -5.57 -15.32
CA VAL A 303 -16.29 -4.52 -14.34
C VAL A 303 -17.79 -4.39 -14.13
N GLN A 304 -18.57 -4.40 -15.22
CA GLN A 304 -20.02 -4.19 -15.16
C GLN A 304 -20.83 -5.44 -14.76
N GLN A 305 -20.38 -6.63 -15.14
CA GLN A 305 -21.24 -7.83 -15.18
C GLN A 305 -20.79 -8.97 -14.27
N GLN A 306 -19.55 -8.97 -13.76
CA GLN A 306 -19.11 -10.01 -12.83
C GLN A 306 -19.52 -9.70 -11.39
N ASP A 307 -19.76 -10.75 -10.61
CA ASP A 307 -19.73 -10.65 -9.16
C ASP A 307 -18.30 -10.36 -8.67
N VAL A 308 -18.17 -9.76 -7.49
CA VAL A 308 -16.88 -9.32 -6.95
C VAL A 308 -15.92 -10.50 -6.67
N GLY A 309 -16.45 -11.68 -6.34
CA GLY A 309 -15.63 -12.87 -6.07
C GLY A 309 -14.93 -13.36 -7.33
N THR A 310 -15.68 -13.53 -8.41
CA THR A 310 -15.14 -13.90 -9.72
C THR A 310 -14.18 -12.82 -10.23
N PHE A 311 -14.58 -11.54 -10.17
CA PHE A 311 -13.76 -10.40 -10.60
C PHE A 311 -12.38 -10.39 -9.93
N SER A 312 -12.35 -10.60 -8.61
CA SER A 312 -11.11 -10.67 -7.84
C SER A 312 -10.29 -11.94 -8.09
N SER A 313 -10.93 -13.08 -8.30
CA SER A 313 -10.22 -14.32 -8.63
C SER A 313 -9.52 -14.23 -10.00
N ASP A 314 -10.07 -13.44 -10.92
CA ASP A 314 -9.48 -13.14 -12.23
C ASP A 314 -8.35 -12.08 -12.14
N GLY A 315 -8.15 -11.45 -10.98
CA GLY A 315 -7.23 -10.32 -10.79
C GLY A 315 -7.60 -9.09 -11.61
N ALA A 316 -8.89 -8.91 -11.91
CA ALA A 316 -9.37 -7.86 -12.79
C ALA A 316 -9.29 -6.47 -12.15
N GLU A 317 -9.35 -6.37 -10.81
CA GLU A 317 -9.14 -5.12 -10.07
C GLU A 317 -7.74 -4.55 -10.31
N TYR A 318 -6.72 -5.40 -10.36
CA TYR A 318 -5.35 -4.99 -10.63
C TYR A 318 -5.19 -4.51 -12.08
N GLN A 319 -5.90 -5.14 -13.03
CA GLN A 319 -5.85 -4.74 -14.44
C GLN A 319 -6.48 -3.36 -14.65
N VAL A 320 -7.67 -3.13 -14.10
CA VAL A 320 -8.35 -1.83 -14.18
C VAL A 320 -7.59 -0.77 -13.37
N GLY A 321 -7.13 -1.11 -12.17
CA GLY A 321 -6.32 -0.23 -11.33
C GLY A 321 -5.03 0.18 -12.03
N THR A 322 -4.36 -0.73 -12.72
CA THR A 322 -3.16 -0.40 -13.51
C THR A 322 -3.47 0.57 -14.65
N LEU A 323 -4.61 0.44 -15.33
CA LEU A 323 -5.04 1.40 -16.36
C LEU A 323 -5.28 2.79 -15.75
N LEU A 324 -5.92 2.85 -14.59
CA LEU A 324 -6.13 4.09 -13.84
C LEU A 324 -4.79 4.73 -13.45
N ALA A 325 -3.88 3.97 -12.87
CA ALA A 325 -2.56 4.43 -12.45
C ALA A 325 -1.73 4.94 -13.64
N THR A 326 -1.82 4.25 -14.79
CA THR A 326 -1.17 4.65 -16.04
C THR A 326 -1.74 5.97 -16.55
N ALA A 327 -3.07 6.11 -16.60
CA ALA A 327 -3.74 7.34 -17.03
C ALA A 327 -3.33 8.55 -16.17
N LEU A 328 -3.28 8.37 -14.85
CA LEU A 328 -2.83 9.39 -13.91
C LEU A 328 -1.33 9.72 -14.10
N TYR A 329 -0.49 8.70 -14.31
CA TYR A 329 0.91 8.88 -14.64
C TYR A 329 1.10 9.72 -15.91
N GLN A 330 0.43 9.38 -17.02
CA GLN A 330 0.57 10.13 -18.28
C GLN A 330 0.10 11.58 -18.13
N ALA A 331 -1.03 11.81 -17.45
CA ALA A 331 -1.55 13.16 -17.19
C ALA A 331 -0.59 13.99 -16.33
N GLY A 332 -0.06 13.41 -15.25
CA GLY A 332 0.90 14.08 -14.39
C GLY A 332 2.20 14.41 -15.12
N ARG A 333 2.75 13.44 -15.88
CA ARG A 333 4.01 13.61 -16.64
C ARG A 333 3.90 14.65 -17.74
N SER A 334 2.79 14.65 -18.49
CA SER A 334 2.59 15.57 -19.62
C SER A 334 2.48 17.04 -19.19
N THR A 335 2.09 17.28 -17.93
CA THR A 335 1.94 18.62 -17.37
C THR A 335 3.06 19.02 -16.41
N GLY A 336 3.88 18.06 -15.95
CA GLY A 336 4.90 18.29 -14.93
C GLY A 336 4.32 18.63 -13.54
N GLN A 337 3.09 18.19 -13.28
CA GLN A 337 2.32 18.50 -12.07
C GLN A 337 2.02 17.25 -11.22
N GLU A 338 2.87 16.21 -11.26
CA GLU A 338 2.64 14.93 -10.59
C GLU A 338 2.36 15.08 -9.09
N ALA A 339 3.14 15.91 -8.40
CA ALA A 339 2.98 16.14 -6.96
C ALA A 339 1.66 16.84 -6.62
N GLN A 340 1.17 17.74 -7.50
CA GLN A 340 -0.13 18.37 -7.32
C GLN A 340 -1.25 17.37 -7.55
N LEU A 341 -1.16 16.57 -8.62
CA LEU A 341 -2.13 15.51 -8.92
C LEU A 341 -2.25 14.51 -7.75
N GLN A 342 -1.13 14.12 -7.14
CA GLN A 342 -1.11 13.24 -5.96
C GLN A 342 -1.85 13.85 -4.76
N ARG A 343 -1.77 15.18 -4.54
CA ARG A 343 -2.56 15.86 -3.49
C ARG A 343 -4.04 15.90 -3.80
N ASP A 344 -4.38 16.23 -5.03
CA ASP A 344 -5.77 16.40 -5.46
C ASP A 344 -6.52 15.07 -5.38
N ILE A 345 -5.87 13.96 -5.74
CA ILE A 345 -6.40 12.59 -5.60
C ILE A 345 -6.74 12.27 -4.15
N VAL A 346 -5.81 12.49 -3.21
CA VAL A 346 -6.07 12.16 -1.80
C VAL A 346 -7.14 13.07 -1.20
N SER A 347 -7.19 14.33 -1.63
CA SER A 347 -8.28 15.25 -1.27
C SER A 347 -9.63 14.73 -1.76
N ALA A 348 -9.68 14.03 -2.91
CA ALA A 348 -10.89 13.44 -3.45
C ALA A 348 -11.35 12.18 -2.70
N TYR A 349 -10.59 11.61 -1.77
CA TYR A 349 -11.04 10.42 -1.03
C TYR A 349 -12.19 10.74 -0.09
N TYR A 350 -12.13 11.91 0.55
CA TYR A 350 -13.12 12.37 1.52
C TYR A 350 -13.25 13.90 1.45
N ASP A 351 -14.37 14.38 0.93
CA ASP A 351 -14.74 15.80 0.95
C ASP A 351 -16.27 15.90 1.07
N THR A 352 -16.73 16.61 2.09
CA THR A 352 -18.16 16.81 2.38
C THR A 352 -18.76 17.99 1.63
N ASP A 353 -17.98 18.75 0.87
CA ASP A 353 -18.47 19.83 0.03
C ASP A 353 -19.40 19.26 -1.07
N PRO A 354 -20.70 19.63 -1.09
CA PRO A 354 -21.64 19.13 -2.10
C PRO A 354 -21.27 19.50 -3.54
N ALA A 355 -20.42 20.52 -3.75
CA ALA A 355 -19.98 20.93 -5.08
C ALA A 355 -18.82 20.07 -5.65
N LYS A 356 -18.16 19.29 -4.79
CA LYS A 356 -17.05 18.38 -5.12
C LYS A 356 -16.97 17.25 -4.08
N PRO A 357 -18.00 16.39 -3.98
CA PRO A 357 -18.01 15.35 -2.97
C PRO A 357 -16.88 14.34 -3.22
N GLY A 358 -16.32 13.81 -2.13
CA GLY A 358 -15.28 12.77 -2.19
C GLY A 358 -15.84 11.40 -2.57
N ILE A 359 -14.94 10.45 -2.83
CA ILE A 359 -15.26 9.05 -3.13
C ILE A 359 -16.16 8.46 -2.04
N TYR A 360 -15.81 8.65 -0.76
CA TYR A 360 -16.64 8.17 0.35
C TYR A 360 -18.07 8.72 0.24
N GLN A 361 -18.24 10.04 0.04
CA GLN A 361 -19.56 10.66 -0.08
C GLN A 361 -20.36 10.08 -1.25
N TYR A 362 -19.73 9.85 -2.40
CA TYR A 362 -20.40 9.18 -3.53
C TYR A 362 -20.85 7.76 -3.17
N THR A 363 -20.02 6.96 -2.48
CA THR A 363 -20.45 5.61 -2.05
C THR A 363 -21.68 5.65 -1.15
N GLN A 364 -21.78 6.66 -0.27
CA GLN A 364 -22.93 6.82 0.61
C GLN A 364 -24.20 7.23 -0.16
N LEU A 365 -24.06 8.11 -1.16
CA LEU A 365 -25.19 8.58 -1.97
C LEU A 365 -25.86 7.46 -2.75
N VAL A 366 -25.10 6.47 -3.20
CA VAL A 366 -25.60 5.36 -4.03
C VAL A 366 -25.54 4.01 -3.32
N LEU A 367 -25.49 4.01 -1.98
CA LEU A 367 -25.31 2.79 -1.20
C LEU A 367 -26.40 1.74 -1.49
N GLY A 368 -27.63 2.19 -1.76
CA GLY A 368 -28.77 1.33 -2.09
C GLY A 368 -28.86 0.88 -3.55
N ASP A 369 -28.07 1.47 -4.46
CA ASP A 369 -28.04 1.10 -5.88
C ASP A 369 -26.62 1.24 -6.46
N GLN A 370 -25.86 0.15 -6.37
CA GLN A 370 -24.48 0.12 -6.84
C GLN A 370 -24.32 0.31 -8.35
N SER A 371 -25.39 0.15 -9.15
CA SER A 371 -25.32 0.35 -10.60
C SER A 371 -25.02 1.82 -10.96
N GLN A 372 -25.34 2.74 -10.06
CA GLN A 372 -25.02 4.16 -10.19
C GLN A 372 -23.53 4.45 -9.93
N PHE A 373 -22.80 3.55 -9.25
CA PHE A 373 -21.36 3.69 -9.01
C PHE A 373 -20.55 3.08 -10.17
N SER A 374 -20.53 3.78 -11.30
CA SER A 374 -19.72 3.41 -12.48
C SER A 374 -18.29 3.96 -12.39
N LEU A 375 -17.40 3.59 -13.33
CA LEU A 375 -16.04 4.16 -13.44
C LEU A 375 -16.03 5.70 -13.45
N ALA A 376 -17.09 6.33 -14.00
CA ALA A 376 -17.19 7.78 -14.08
C ALA A 376 -17.32 8.46 -12.70
N VAL A 377 -17.88 7.78 -11.69
CA VAL A 377 -18.19 8.38 -10.40
C VAL A 377 -16.93 8.71 -9.58
N PRO A 378 -16.05 7.74 -9.25
CA PRO A 378 -14.80 8.07 -8.57
C PRO A 378 -13.84 8.88 -9.46
N ALA A 379 -13.91 8.73 -10.79
CA ALA A 379 -13.18 9.60 -11.71
C ALA A 379 -13.63 11.08 -11.58
N ALA A 380 -14.93 11.33 -11.52
CA ALA A 380 -15.49 12.67 -11.32
C ALA A 380 -15.07 13.27 -9.97
N ALA A 381 -15.02 12.46 -8.91
CA ALA A 381 -14.49 12.88 -7.62
C ALA A 381 -13.04 13.39 -7.75
N ILE A 382 -12.16 12.65 -8.43
CA ILE A 382 -10.77 13.09 -8.66
C ILE A 382 -10.74 14.39 -9.48
N ILE A 383 -11.45 14.42 -10.62
CA ILE A 383 -11.46 15.57 -11.53
C ILE A 383 -11.92 16.85 -10.82
N SER A 384 -12.95 16.77 -9.97
CA SER A 384 -13.49 17.95 -9.27
C SER A 384 -12.56 18.55 -8.23
N HIS A 385 -11.54 17.80 -7.78
CA HIS A 385 -10.54 18.28 -6.83
C HIS A 385 -9.31 18.89 -7.51
N ILE A 386 -9.11 18.65 -8.81
CA ILE A 386 -7.98 19.23 -9.55
C ILE A 386 -8.27 20.69 -9.87
N SER A 387 -7.57 21.62 -9.24
CA SER A 387 -7.83 23.07 -9.43
C SER A 387 -7.23 23.63 -10.72
N ASP A 388 -6.08 23.12 -11.14
CA ASP A 388 -5.39 23.56 -12.36
C ASP A 388 -6.11 23.05 -13.63
N LEU A 389 -6.39 23.95 -14.57
CA LEU A 389 -7.21 23.60 -15.75
C LEU A 389 -6.48 22.70 -16.74
N ASP A 390 -5.17 22.86 -16.91
CA ASP A 390 -4.38 22.08 -17.85
C ASP A 390 -4.18 20.65 -17.31
N LEU A 391 -3.86 20.51 -16.02
CA LEU A 391 -3.82 19.23 -15.34
C LEU A 391 -5.19 18.53 -15.38
N ARG A 392 -6.26 19.25 -15.06
CA ARG A 392 -7.62 18.68 -15.10
C ARG A 392 -7.96 18.19 -16.50
N LYS A 393 -7.66 18.96 -17.53
CA LYS A 393 -7.88 18.57 -18.93
C LYS A 393 -7.05 17.33 -19.31
N ALA A 394 -5.79 17.25 -18.89
CA ALA A 394 -4.94 16.10 -19.13
C ALA A 394 -5.55 14.83 -18.50
N VAL A 395 -5.88 14.86 -17.20
CA VAL A 395 -6.53 13.74 -16.49
C VAL A 395 -7.82 13.31 -17.18
N CYS A 396 -8.66 14.27 -17.57
CA CYS A 396 -9.87 14.00 -18.32
C CYS A 396 -9.64 13.26 -19.63
N ASN A 397 -8.64 13.70 -20.41
CA ASN A 397 -8.32 13.05 -21.69
C ASN A 397 -7.81 11.61 -21.46
N GLU A 398 -6.94 11.41 -20.47
CA GLU A 398 -6.39 10.09 -20.15
C GLU A 398 -7.47 9.14 -19.60
N PHE A 399 -8.42 9.62 -18.80
CA PHE A 399 -9.55 8.81 -18.32
C PHE A 399 -10.51 8.43 -19.45
N MET A 400 -10.83 9.33 -20.37
CA MET A 400 -11.65 9.00 -21.54
C MET A 400 -10.94 7.99 -22.45
N ASP A 401 -9.61 8.10 -22.61
CA ASP A 401 -8.82 7.23 -23.49
C ASP A 401 -8.57 5.85 -22.85
N HIS A 402 -7.85 5.80 -21.74
CA HIS A 402 -7.38 4.54 -21.16
C HIS A 402 -8.47 3.72 -20.47
N LEU A 403 -9.38 4.40 -19.77
CA LEU A 403 -10.48 3.73 -19.04
C LEU A 403 -11.76 3.64 -19.88
N GLN A 404 -11.78 4.23 -21.08
CA GLN A 404 -12.93 4.24 -21.98
C GLN A 404 -14.20 4.79 -21.30
N ILE A 405 -14.06 5.81 -20.45
CA ILE A 405 -15.20 6.46 -19.81
C ILE A 405 -15.87 7.41 -20.83
N PRO A 406 -17.17 7.25 -21.12
CA PRO A 406 -17.87 8.13 -22.04
C PRO A 406 -17.76 9.61 -21.65
N ARG A 407 -17.44 10.46 -22.64
CA ARG A 407 -17.15 11.88 -22.44
C ARG A 407 -18.30 12.62 -21.76
N GLU A 408 -19.53 12.29 -22.12
CA GLU A 408 -20.76 12.87 -21.56
C GLU A 408 -20.92 12.64 -20.06
N LEU A 409 -20.27 11.61 -19.50
CA LEU A 409 -20.29 11.33 -18.06
C LEU A 409 -19.24 12.12 -17.27
N LEU A 410 -18.28 12.75 -17.95
CA LEU A 410 -17.17 13.46 -17.31
C LEU A 410 -17.20 14.98 -17.56
N ILE A 411 -18.13 15.50 -18.35
CA ILE A 411 -18.22 16.94 -18.63
C ILE A 411 -19.30 17.58 -17.75
N GLY A 412 -18.97 18.74 -17.17
CA GLY A 412 -19.90 19.48 -16.32
C GLY A 412 -19.22 20.62 -15.58
N ALA A 413 -20.01 21.33 -14.76
CA ALA A 413 -19.47 22.30 -13.83
C ALA A 413 -18.52 21.59 -12.85
N ASN A 414 -17.31 22.12 -12.67
CA ASN A 414 -16.24 21.53 -11.87
C ASN A 414 -15.71 20.16 -12.36
N LEU A 415 -16.17 19.64 -13.50
CA LEU A 415 -15.61 18.42 -14.10
C LEU A 415 -14.69 18.76 -15.27
N CYS A 416 -14.66 17.93 -16.32
CA CYS A 416 -13.83 18.14 -17.48
C CYS A 416 -14.25 19.40 -18.25
N PRO A 417 -13.28 20.24 -18.68
CA PRO A 417 -13.58 21.36 -19.54
C PRO A 417 -14.13 20.86 -20.88
N ALA A 418 -14.97 21.65 -21.54
CA ALA A 418 -15.55 21.28 -22.84
C ALA A 418 -14.50 20.97 -23.92
N SER A 419 -13.27 21.47 -23.77
CA SER A 419 -12.15 21.19 -24.67
C SER A 419 -11.46 19.84 -24.42
N ALA A 420 -11.83 19.09 -23.38
CA ALA A 420 -11.44 17.70 -23.22
C ALA A 420 -12.19 16.86 -24.27
N ALA A 421 -11.44 16.07 -25.03
CA ALA A 421 -11.95 15.28 -26.15
C ALA A 421 -11.62 13.79 -26.03
N GLY A 422 -10.84 13.41 -25.02
CA GLY A 422 -10.20 12.11 -24.96
C GLY A 422 -8.89 12.09 -25.73
N GLY A 423 -7.99 11.19 -25.33
CA GLY A 423 -6.83 10.81 -26.13
C GLY A 423 -7.22 9.99 -27.36
N THR A 424 -6.22 9.58 -28.13
CA THR A 424 -6.39 8.77 -29.35
C THR A 424 -5.56 7.50 -29.31
N THR A 425 -5.02 7.16 -28.14
CA THR A 425 -4.10 6.04 -27.97
C THR A 425 -4.86 4.73 -27.98
N CYS A 426 -6.03 4.71 -27.34
CA CYS A 426 -6.83 3.51 -27.19
C CYS A 426 -7.97 3.43 -28.21
N PRO A 427 -8.11 2.30 -28.93
CA PRO A 427 -9.24 2.10 -29.82
C PRO A 427 -10.54 2.05 -29.01
N SER A 428 -11.59 2.68 -29.55
CA SER A 428 -12.89 2.70 -28.88
C SER A 428 -13.49 1.30 -28.74
N ILE A 429 -13.97 0.96 -27.54
CA ILE A 429 -14.65 -0.31 -27.26
C ILE A 429 -16.16 -0.29 -27.53
N PHE A 430 -16.71 0.86 -27.95
CA PHE A 430 -18.16 1.06 -28.15
C PHE A 430 -18.57 1.09 -29.64
N GLN A 431 -17.72 0.57 -30.52
CA GLN A 431 -17.98 0.53 -31.97
C GLN A 431 -18.88 -0.63 -32.39
#